data_AF-A0A447U8V4-F1
#
_entry.id   AF-A0A447U8V4-F1
#
_cell.length_a   1.000
_cell.length_b   1.000
_cell.length_c   1.000
_cell.angle_alpha   90.00
_cell.angle_beta   90.00
_cell.angle_gamma   90.00
#
_symmetry.space_group_name_H-M   'P 1'
#
loop_
_entity.id
_entity.type
_entity.pdbx_description
1 polymer ?
#
loop_
_entity_poly.entity_id
_entity_poly.type
_entity_poly.pdbx_seq_one_letter_code
_entity_poly.pdbx_strand_id
1 'polypeptide(L)'
;MGFLEPGTQLRWMAALAVVIAFCSASQDIVFDAWKTDVLPAEERGAGAAISVLGYRLGMLVSGGLALWLADRWLGWQGMYWLMAALLIPCIIATLLAPEPTDTIPSPKSLEQAVVAPLRDFFGRNNAWLILLLIVLYKLGDAFAMSLTTTFFDSRRRL
;
A
#
# COMPACT_ATOMS: atom_id res chain seq x y z
N MET A 1 -7.56 0.85 17.26
CA MET A 1 -8.09 -0.51 17.50
C MET A 1 -7.69 -1.10 18.86
N GLY A 2 -6.58 -0.70 19.49
CA GLY A 2 -6.10 -1.32 20.74
C GLY A 2 -6.96 -1.16 22.01
N PHE A 3 -8.08 -0.42 21.97
CA PHE A 3 -9.03 -0.30 23.10
C PHE A 3 -10.41 -0.89 22.80
N LEU A 4 -10.61 -1.49 21.61
CA LEU A 4 -11.89 -2.02 21.18
C LEU A 4 -11.85 -3.55 21.23
N GLU A 5 -12.75 -4.15 22.01
CA GLU A 5 -12.93 -5.60 22.03
C GLU A 5 -13.65 -6.06 20.74
N PRO A 6 -13.07 -7.02 19.99
CA PRO A 6 -13.67 -7.53 18.75
C PRO A 6 -15.07 -8.14 18.91
N GLY A 7 -15.41 -8.60 20.12
CA GLY A 7 -16.68 -9.29 20.40
C GLY A 7 -17.89 -8.37 20.63
N THR A 8 -17.70 -7.10 21.01
CA THR A 8 -18.79 -6.21 21.42
C THR A 8 -19.01 -5.01 20.49
N GLN A 9 -18.00 -4.62 19.69
CA GLN A 9 -18.02 -3.36 18.92
C GLN A 9 -17.62 -3.52 17.45
N LEU A 10 -18.03 -4.61 16.82
CA LEU A 10 -17.71 -4.95 15.42
C LEU A 10 -18.01 -3.81 14.42
N ARG A 11 -19.11 -3.07 14.62
CA ARG A 11 -19.49 -1.93 13.78
C ARG A 11 -18.44 -0.80 13.80
N TRP A 12 -17.91 -0.47 14.98
CA TRP A 12 -16.90 0.58 15.13
C TRP A 12 -15.54 0.14 14.61
N MET A 13 -15.18 -1.14 14.79
CA MET A 13 -13.98 -1.69 14.15
C MET A 13 -14.07 -1.66 12.63
N ALA A 14 -15.21 -2.03 12.04
CA ALA A 14 -15.41 -1.98 10.60
C ALA A 14 -15.33 -0.54 10.07
N ALA A 15 -15.99 0.42 10.74
CA ALA A 15 -15.91 1.83 10.37
C ALA A 15 -14.47 2.36 10.42
N LEU A 16 -13.72 2.03 11.49
CA LEU A 16 -12.32 2.43 11.62
C LEU A 16 -11.44 1.77 10.54
N ALA A 17 -11.68 0.50 10.23
CA ALA A 17 -10.97 -0.21 9.17
C ALA A 17 -11.18 0.44 7.80
N VAL A 18 -12.41 0.89 7.50
CA VAL A 18 -12.72 1.63 6.27
C VAL A 18 -11.95 2.94 6.20
N VAL A 19 -11.93 3.72 7.29
CA VAL A 19 -11.17 4.98 7.36
C VAL A 19 -9.68 4.71 7.17
N ILE A 20 -9.12 3.70 7.84
CA ILE A 20 -7.71 3.33 7.69
C ILE A 20 -7.41 2.90 6.26
N ALA A 21 -8.26 2.08 5.65
CA ALA A 21 -8.08 1.64 4.27
C ALA A 21 -8.13 2.81 3.27
N PHE A 22 -9.05 3.76 3.48
CA PHE A 22 -9.15 4.96 2.66
C PHE A 22 -7.90 5.86 2.79
N CYS A 23 -7.44 6.08 4.02
CA CYS A 23 -6.21 6.84 4.27
C CYS A 23 -4.98 6.13 3.69
N SER A 24 -4.88 4.80 3.84
CA SER A 24 -3.78 4.01 3.29
C SER A 24 -3.73 4.09 1.77
N ALA A 25 -4.87 3.93 1.10
CA ALA A 25 -4.95 4.05 -0.36
C ALA A 25 -4.55 5.45 -0.83
N SER A 26 -4.92 6.49 -0.08
CA SER A 26 -4.53 7.87 -0.38
C SER A 26 -3.02 8.07 -0.23
N GLN A 27 -2.42 7.51 0.84
CA GLN A 27 -0.98 7.56 1.07
C GLN A 27 -0.20 6.82 -0.02
N ASP A 28 -0.66 5.64 -0.44
CA ASP A 28 0.00 4.86 -1.50
C ASP A 28 0.06 5.66 -2.81
N ILE A 29 -1.05 6.28 -3.22
CA ILE A 29 -1.12 7.09 -4.44
C ILE A 29 -0.20 8.32 -4.35
N VAL A 30 -0.24 9.04 -3.23
CA VAL A 30 0.60 10.25 -3.02
C VAL A 30 2.08 9.89 -3.01
N PHE A 31 2.46 8.79 -2.36
CA PHE A 31 3.84 8.34 -2.30
C PHE A 31 4.36 7.90 -3.68
N ASP A 32 3.56 7.17 -4.45
CA ASP A 32 3.94 6.74 -5.80
C ASP A 32 4.08 7.91 -6.79
N ALA A 33 3.23 8.93 -6.67
CA ALA A 33 3.37 10.18 -7.41
C ALA A 33 4.66 10.92 -7.00
N TRP A 34 4.82 11.20 -5.70
CA TRP A 34 5.99 11.89 -5.15
C TRP A 34 7.32 11.23 -5.57
N LYS A 35 7.40 9.90 -5.47
CA LYS A 35 8.58 9.13 -5.89
C LYS A 35 8.89 9.31 -7.37
N THR A 36 7.87 9.39 -8.22
CA THR A 36 8.05 9.57 -9.67
C THR A 36 8.54 10.99 -9.99
N ASP A 37 8.08 11.98 -9.21
CA ASP A 37 8.40 13.40 -9.39
C ASP A 37 9.76 13.80 -8.80
N VAL A 38 10.20 13.17 -7.71
CA VAL A 38 11.48 13.47 -7.06
C VAL A 38 12.67 12.73 -7.70
N LEU A 39 12.47 11.52 -8.22
CA LEU A 39 13.59 10.76 -8.79
C LEU A 39 13.89 11.14 -10.26
N PRO A 40 15.15 11.45 -10.59
CA PRO A 40 15.62 11.58 -11.97
C PRO A 40 15.34 10.31 -12.76
N ALA A 41 15.09 10.44 -14.07
CA ALA A 41 14.73 9.31 -14.93
C ALA A 41 15.73 8.13 -14.86
N GLU A 42 17.00 8.43 -14.65
CA GLU A 42 18.10 7.47 -14.51
C GLU A 42 18.04 6.68 -13.20
N GLU A 43 17.52 7.28 -12.12
CA GLU A 43 17.47 6.68 -10.78
C GLU A 43 16.13 6.03 -10.45
N ARG A 44 15.07 6.30 -11.24
CA ARG A 44 13.72 5.73 -11.02
C ARG A 44 13.72 4.21 -10.89
N GLY A 45 14.55 3.51 -11.67
CA GLY A 45 14.68 2.05 -11.59
C GLY A 45 15.25 1.58 -10.24
N ALA A 46 16.29 2.24 -9.74
CA ALA A 46 16.89 1.92 -8.44
C ALA A 46 15.94 2.27 -7.29
N GLY A 47 15.27 3.42 -7.34
CA GLY A 47 14.28 3.82 -6.34
C GLY A 47 13.07 2.88 -6.28
N ALA A 48 12.60 2.39 -7.44
CA ALA A 48 11.55 1.38 -7.50
C ALA A 48 12.02 0.05 -6.86
N ALA A 49 13.25 -0.39 -7.13
CA ALA A 49 13.81 -1.62 -6.56
C ALA A 49 13.92 -1.54 -5.03
N ILE A 50 14.40 -0.42 -4.48
CA ILE A 50 14.49 -0.19 -3.02
C ILE A 50 13.10 -0.19 -2.40
N SER A 51 12.12 0.46 -3.04
CA SER A 51 10.72 0.48 -2.57
C SER A 51 10.13 -0.92 -2.50
N VAL A 52 10.35 -1.74 -3.53
CA VAL A 52 9.89 -3.14 -3.57
C VAL A 52 10.61 -4.00 -2.52
N LEU A 53 11.91 -3.78 -2.31
CA LEU A 53 12.66 -4.47 -1.27
C LEU A 53 12.10 -4.15 0.12
N GLY A 54 11.87 -2.87 0.41
CA GLY A 54 11.25 -2.42 1.65
C GLY A 54 9.88 -3.04 1.89
N TYR A 55 9.03 -3.04 0.86
CA TYR A 55 7.71 -3.72 0.89
C TYR A 55 7.84 -5.22 1.22
N ARG A 56 8.78 -5.93 0.57
CA ARG A 56 9.01 -7.36 0.82
C ARG A 56 9.51 -7.64 2.23
N LEU A 57 10.45 -6.83 2.73
CA LEU A 57 10.93 -6.93 4.11
C LEU A 57 9.78 -6.68 5.10
N GLY A 58 8.99 -5.64 4.86
CA GLY A 58 7.79 -5.34 5.65
C GLY A 58 6.81 -6.49 5.67
N MET A 59 6.54 -7.12 4.51
CA MET A 59 5.66 -8.28 4.42
C MET A 59 6.18 -9.49 5.21
N LEU A 60 7.49 -9.79 5.13
CA LEU A 60 8.10 -10.89 5.88
C LEU A 60 8.03 -10.65 7.40
N VAL A 61 8.35 -9.43 7.83
CA VAL A 61 8.34 -9.02 9.24
C VAL A 61 6.91 -8.97 9.80
N SER A 62 5.96 -8.42 9.05
CA SER A 62 4.56 -8.29 9.48
C SER A 62 3.75 -9.58 9.37
N GLY A 63 4.23 -10.58 8.62
CA GLY A 63 3.62 -11.90 8.55
C GLY A 63 3.90 -12.75 9.79
N GLY A 64 4.90 -13.62 9.70
CA GLY A 64 5.18 -14.61 10.75
C GLY A 64 5.73 -14.03 12.04
N LEU A 65 6.61 -13.02 11.95
CA LEU A 65 7.27 -12.46 13.13
C LEU A 65 6.31 -11.64 14.00
N ALA A 66 5.44 -10.83 13.38
CA ALA A 66 4.43 -10.08 14.12
C ALA A 66 3.43 -11.00 14.85
N LEU A 67 2.96 -12.07 14.19
CA LEU A 67 2.06 -13.04 14.81
C LEU A 67 2.73 -13.79 15.97
N TRP A 68 3.99 -14.20 15.78
CA TRP A 68 4.77 -14.84 16.85
C TRP A 68 4.98 -13.91 18.05
N LEU A 69 5.28 -12.63 17.81
CA LEU A 69 5.49 -11.63 18.85
C LEU A 69 4.19 -11.29 19.60
N ALA A 70 3.07 -11.24 18.87
CA ALA A 70 1.74 -11.04 19.43
C ALA A 70 1.32 -12.23 20.32
N ASP A 71 1.53 -13.47 19.87
CA ASP A 71 1.14 -14.67 20.63
C ASP A 71 2.00 -14.87 21.88
N ARG A 72 3.33 -14.64 21.78
CA ARG A 72 4.27 -15.04 22.83
C ARG A 72 4.56 -13.97 23.88
N TRP A 73 4.52 -12.68 23.54
CA TRP A 73 5.01 -11.58 24.40
C TRP A 73 4.04 -10.41 24.57
N LEU A 74 3.44 -9.90 23.49
CA LEU A 74 2.78 -8.59 23.50
C LEU A 74 1.25 -8.64 23.58
N GLY A 75 0.64 -9.77 23.22
CA GLY A 75 -0.79 -9.85 22.93
C GLY A 75 -1.20 -8.98 21.75
N TRP A 76 -2.47 -9.05 21.36
CA TRP A 76 -3.03 -8.24 20.27
C TRP A 76 -2.95 -6.74 20.55
N GLN A 77 -3.24 -6.32 21.78
CA GLN A 77 -3.20 -4.92 22.17
C GLN A 77 -1.79 -4.34 22.10
N GLY A 78 -0.77 -5.06 22.61
CA GLY A 78 0.62 -4.63 22.54
C GLY A 78 1.13 -4.59 21.08
N MET A 79 0.68 -5.51 20.23
CA MET A 79 1.01 -5.47 18.80
C MET A 79 0.45 -4.22 18.10
N TYR A 80 -0.79 -3.83 18.38
CA TYR A 80 -1.36 -2.59 17.82
C TYR A 80 -0.59 -1.34 18.27
N TRP A 81 -0.12 -1.30 19.52
CA TRP A 81 0.73 -0.21 20.00
C TRP A 81 2.11 -0.20 19.33
N LEU A 82 2.72 -1.38 19.13
CA LEU A 82 3.98 -1.49 18.41
C LEU A 82 3.85 -1.00 16.96
N MET A 83 2.79 -1.40 16.26
CA MET A 83 2.52 -0.90 14.90
C MET A 83 2.30 0.61 14.87
N ALA A 84 1.60 1.17 15.87
CA ALA A 84 1.44 2.62 16.00
C ALA A 84 2.77 3.33 16.24
N ALA A 85 3.66 2.76 17.05
CA ALA A 85 4.99 3.32 17.29
C ALA A 85 5.86 3.27 16.02
N LEU A 86 5.79 2.19 15.24
CA LEU A 86 6.51 2.07 13.97
C LEU A 86 6.04 3.07 12.90
N LEU A 87 4.81 3.59 12.99
CA LEU A 87 4.34 4.65 12.09
C LEU A 87 4.98 6.01 12.36
N ILE A 88 5.47 6.27 13.58
CA ILE A 88 6.08 7.56 13.95
C ILE A 88 7.27 7.92 13.04
N PRO A 89 8.29 7.04 12.85
CA PRO A 89 9.39 7.35 11.94
C PRO A 89 8.94 7.51 10.49
N CYS A 90 7.89 6.80 10.04
CA CYS A 90 7.31 6.99 8.71
C CYS A 90 6.72 8.40 8.55
N ILE A 91 5.98 8.88 9.56
CA ILE A 91 5.42 10.24 9.56
C ILE A 91 6.55 11.28 9.51
N ILE A 92 7.60 11.10 10.32
CA ILE A 92 8.76 12.00 10.31
C ILE A 92 9.43 12.01 8.93
N ALA A 93 9.62 10.84 8.32
CA ALA A 93 10.19 10.74 6.98
C ALA A 93 9.33 11.44 5.93
N THR A 94 8.00 11.33 6.01
CA THR A 94 7.07 12.06 5.14
C THR A 94 7.17 13.58 5.34
N LEU A 95 7.30 14.05 6.58
CA LEU A 95 7.44 15.49 6.87
C LEU A 95 8.78 16.07 6.40
N LEU A 96 9.83 15.24 6.36
CA LEU A 96 11.16 15.63 5.88
C LEU A 96 11.35 15.38 4.37
N ALA A 97 10.34 14.83 3.69
CA ALA A 97 10.43 14.50 2.29
C ALA A 97 10.61 15.78 1.45
N PRO A 98 11.61 15.82 0.54
CA PRO A 98 11.80 16.97 -0.34
C PRO A 98 10.59 17.20 -1.24
N GLU A 99 10.22 18.46 -1.42
CA GLU A 99 9.16 18.85 -2.33
C GLU A 99 9.65 18.75 -3.78
N PRO A 100 8.84 18.22 -4.72
CA PRO A 100 9.23 18.12 -6.12
C PRO A 100 9.55 19.49 -6.72
N THR A 101 10.65 19.57 -7.49
CA THR A 101 11.12 20.83 -8.11
C THR A 101 10.18 21.33 -9.20
N ASP A 102 9.44 20.43 -9.85
CA ASP A 102 8.49 20.77 -10.90
C ASP A 102 7.15 21.20 -10.29
N THR A 103 6.90 22.50 -10.29
CA THR A 103 5.63 23.09 -9.86
C THR A 103 4.56 22.83 -10.92
N ILE A 104 3.92 21.66 -10.87
CA ILE A 104 2.69 21.41 -11.62
C ILE A 104 1.63 22.37 -11.07
N PRO A 105 1.04 23.26 -11.90
CA PRO A 105 0.05 24.22 -11.42
C PRO A 105 -1.14 23.47 -10.82
N SER A 106 -1.51 23.84 -9.58
CA SER A 106 -2.62 23.18 -8.89
C SER A 106 -3.90 23.30 -9.71
N PRO A 107 -4.62 22.19 -9.98
CA PRO A 107 -5.82 22.21 -10.79
C PRO A 107 -6.88 23.10 -10.13
N LYS A 108 -7.46 24.01 -10.91
CA LYS A 108 -8.42 25.01 -10.40
C LYS A 108 -9.86 24.49 -10.33
N SER A 109 -10.11 23.29 -10.88
CA SER A 109 -11.42 22.64 -10.90
C SER A 109 -11.30 21.12 -10.81
N LEU A 110 -12.38 20.47 -10.35
CA LEU A 110 -12.50 19.00 -10.33
C LEU A 110 -12.34 18.38 -11.71
N GLU A 111 -12.78 19.07 -12.76
CA GLU A 111 -12.61 18.64 -14.14
C GLU A 111 -11.12 18.53 -14.51
N GLN A 112 -10.32 19.53 -14.14
CA GLN A 112 -8.87 19.52 -14.40
C GLN A 112 -8.13 18.47 -13.55
N ALA A 113 -8.61 18.20 -12.33
CA ALA A 113 -7.98 17.23 -11.43
C ALA A 113 -8.29 15.77 -11.77
N VAL A 114 -9.49 15.49 -12.31
CA VAL A 114 -9.98 14.11 -12.50
C VAL A 114 -10.26 13.80 -13.97
N VAL A 115 -11.03 14.65 -14.65
CA VAL A 115 -11.51 14.37 -16.01
C VAL A 115 -10.42 14.54 -17.06
N ALA A 116 -9.60 15.59 -16.94
CA ALA A 116 -8.52 15.85 -17.90
C ALA A 116 -7.44 14.74 -17.91
N PRO A 117 -6.91 14.26 -16.75
CA PRO A 117 -5.97 13.15 -16.73
C PRO A 117 -6.57 11.83 -17.24
N LEU A 118 -7.85 11.55 -16.90
CA LEU A 118 -8.56 10.37 -17.42
C LEU A 118 -8.68 10.43 -18.94
N ARG A 119 -9.10 11.58 -19.49
CA ARG A 119 -9.24 11.77 -20.93
C ARG A 119 -7.89 11.67 -21.65
N ASP A 120 -6.83 12.24 -21.07
CA ASP A 120 -5.47 12.11 -21.62
C ASP A 120 -5.01 10.66 -21.63
N PHE A 121 -5.24 9.92 -20.54
CA PHE A 121 -4.90 8.51 -20.47
C PHE A 121 -5.62 7.69 -21.54
N PHE A 122 -6.95 7.79 -21.64
CA PHE A 122 -7.76 7.05 -22.63
C PHE A 122 -7.57 7.54 -24.08
N GLY A 123 -7.07 8.76 -24.27
CA GLY A 123 -6.75 9.31 -25.59
C GLY A 123 -5.45 8.77 -26.21
N ARG A 124 -4.58 8.12 -25.41
CA ARG A 124 -3.32 7.55 -25.91
C ARG A 124 -3.58 6.27 -26.71
N ASN A 125 -2.92 6.13 -27.86
CA ASN A 125 -3.10 5.01 -28.80
C ASN A 125 -2.97 3.62 -28.16
N ASN A 126 -2.19 3.49 -27.07
CA ASN A 126 -1.92 2.23 -26.40
C ASN A 126 -2.60 2.08 -25.03
N ALA A 127 -3.53 2.96 -24.65
CA ALA A 127 -4.15 2.97 -23.32
C ALA A 127 -4.83 1.63 -22.99
N TRP A 128 -5.61 1.10 -23.92
CA TRP A 128 -6.31 -0.18 -23.76
C TRP A 128 -5.36 -1.37 -23.65
N LEU A 129 -4.23 -1.35 -24.37
CA LEU A 129 -3.20 -2.38 -24.28
C LEU A 129 -2.50 -2.35 -22.91
N ILE A 130 -2.20 -1.16 -22.40
CA ILE A 130 -1.62 -0.99 -21.06
C ILE A 130 -2.59 -1.47 -19.99
N LEU A 131 -3.89 -1.11 -20.08
CA LEU A 131 -4.90 -1.58 -19.14
C LEU A 131 -5.04 -3.10 -19.17
N LEU A 132 -5.10 -3.69 -20.37
CA LEU A 132 -5.17 -5.15 -20.52
C LEU A 132 -3.95 -5.84 -19.90
N LEU A 133 -2.76 -5.30 -20.13
CA LEU A 133 -1.52 -5.81 -19.55
C LEU A 133 -1.55 -5.76 -18.01
N ILE A 134 -1.99 -4.65 -17.43
CA ILE A 134 -2.12 -4.49 -15.97
C ILE A 134 -3.11 -5.51 -15.40
N VAL A 135 -4.28 -5.67 -16.04
CA VAL A 135 -5.32 -6.61 -15.59
C VAL A 135 -4.81 -8.05 -15.67
N LEU A 136 -4.21 -8.45 -16.79
CA LEU A 136 -3.68 -9.82 -16.97
C LEU A 136 -2.56 -10.12 -15.97
N TYR A 137 -1.65 -9.16 -15.75
CA TYR A 137 -0.58 -9.30 -14.76
C TYR A 137 -1.14 -9.45 -13.34
N LYS A 138 -2.06 -8.57 -12.93
CA LYS A 138 -2.67 -8.61 -11.58
C LYS A 138 -3.50 -9.87 -11.37
N LEU A 139 -4.18 -10.33 -12.41
CA LEU A 139 -4.95 -11.58 -12.40
C LEU A 139 -4.02 -12.79 -12.18
N GLY A 140 -2.90 -12.84 -12.91
CA GLY A 140 -1.88 -13.88 -12.73
C GLY A 140 -1.29 -13.89 -11.32
N ASP A 141 -0.96 -12.72 -10.77
CA ASP A 141 -0.46 -12.55 -9.40
C ASP A 141 -1.47 -13.04 -8.35
N ALA A 142 -2.75 -12.65 -8.49
CA ALA A 142 -3.82 -13.10 -7.62
C ALA A 142 -4.01 -14.63 -7.64
N PHE A 143 -3.94 -15.24 -8.83
CA PHE A 143 -4.00 -16.70 -8.96
C PHE A 143 -2.81 -17.40 -8.30
N ALA A 144 -1.59 -16.89 -8.49
CA ALA A 144 -0.39 -17.45 -7.86
C ALA A 144 -0.48 -17.41 -6.32
N MET A 145 -0.95 -16.30 -5.76
CA MET A 145 -1.16 -16.17 -4.32
C MET A 145 -2.25 -17.12 -3.79
N SER A 146 -3.37 -17.25 -4.51
CA SER A 146 -4.44 -18.18 -4.14
C SER A 146 -3.98 -19.64 -4.12
N LEU A 147 -3.15 -20.05 -5.10
CA LEU A 147 -2.63 -21.42 -5.17
C LEU A 147 -1.63 -21.70 -4.04
N THR A 148 -0.86 -20.70 -3.61
CA THR A 148 0.15 -20.83 -2.55
C THR A 148 -0.50 -21.27 -1.23
N THR A 149 -1.62 -20.64 -0.84
CA THR A 149 -2.34 -21.01 0.40
C THR A 149 -2.91 -22.42 0.36
N THR A 150 -3.46 -22.83 -0.80
CA THR A 150 -4.05 -24.17 -0.99
C THR A 150 -2.98 -25.27 -1.01
N PHE A 151 -1.80 -24.98 -1.58
CA PHE A 151 -0.68 -25.93 -1.65
C PHE A 151 -0.07 -26.23 -0.27
N PHE A 152 -0.04 -25.25 0.64
CA PHE A 152 0.42 -25.47 2.01
C PHE A 152 -0.59 -26.23 2.87
N ASP A 153 -1.90 -26.05 2.63
CA ASP A 153 -2.94 -26.77 3.38
C ASP A 153 -3.06 -28.24 2.94
N SER A 154 -2.86 -28.53 1.65
CA SER A 154 -2.92 -29.90 1.12
C SER A 154 -1.75 -30.80 1.57
N ARG A 155 -0.56 -30.25 1.82
CA ARG A 155 0.58 -30.98 2.42
C ARG A 155 0.43 -31.32 3.90
N ARG A 156 -0.55 -30.75 4.62
CA ARG A 156 -0.82 -31.08 6.02
C ARG A 156 -1.71 -32.32 6.20
N ARG A 157 -2.23 -32.89 5.11
CA ARG A 157 -3.16 -34.04 5.11
C ARG A 157 -2.56 -35.36 4.58
N LEU A 158 -1.25 -35.41 4.32
CA LEU A 158 -0.49 -36.62 4.00
C LEU A 158 0.57 -36.85 5.08
#